data_AF-A0AAF0RNW5-F1
#
_entry.id   AF-A0AAF0RNW5-F1
#
_cell.length_a   1.000
_cell.length_b   1.000
_cell.length_c   1.000
_cell.angle_alpha   90.00
_cell.angle_beta   90.00
_cell.angle_gamma   90.00
#
_symmetry.space_group_name_H-M   'P 1'
#
loop_
_entity.id
_entity.type
_entity.pdbx_description
1 polymer ?
#
loop_
_entity_poly.entity_id
_entity_poly.type
_entity_poly.pdbx_seq_one_letter_code
_entity_poly.pdbx_strand_id
1 'polypeptide(L)'
;MAFIEHNRGLRHQFTNAGARRAALEQAGDAIVKALPDAANRFAAITKASSTAKSDDLRDAWDAIGDGASKGHIHVFDGSGENEVNARLWFDEAFENGVVQGYVRGADKAQVDELAAALEAIFAEHAA
;
A
#
# COMPACT_ATOMS: atom_id res chain seq x y z
N MET A 1 -0.19 -13.07 -26.27
CA MET A 1 -0.73 -14.10 -25.36
C MET A 1 -1.66 -13.37 -24.41
N ALA A 2 -2.89 -13.84 -24.15
CA ALA A 2 -3.73 -13.19 -23.14
C ALA A 2 -3.29 -13.66 -21.76
N PHE A 3 -2.85 -12.74 -20.90
CA PHE A 3 -2.57 -13.03 -19.49
C PHE A 3 -3.86 -12.85 -18.67
N ILE A 4 -4.01 -13.64 -17.59
CA ILE A 4 -5.09 -13.46 -16.63
C ILE A 4 -4.55 -12.56 -15.52
N GLU A 5 -5.10 -11.36 -15.38
CA GLU A 5 -4.80 -10.47 -14.26
C GLU A 5 -5.63 -10.92 -13.04
N HIS A 6 -4.97 -11.24 -11.94
CA HIS A 6 -5.60 -11.47 -10.66
C HIS A 6 -5.61 -10.18 -9.86
N ASN A 7 -6.72 -9.86 -9.20
CA ASN A 7 -6.87 -8.66 -8.40
C ASN A 7 -7.60 -8.97 -7.08
N ARG A 8 -7.05 -8.48 -5.98
CA ARG A 8 -7.62 -8.55 -4.63
C ARG A 8 -7.77 -7.14 -4.07
N GLY A 9 -9.00 -6.72 -3.84
CA GLY A 9 -9.30 -5.47 -3.16
C GLY A 9 -9.08 -5.57 -1.66
N LEU A 10 -8.57 -4.50 -1.05
CA LEU A 10 -8.36 -4.36 0.38
C LEU A 10 -9.19 -3.17 0.88
N ARG A 11 -9.85 -3.32 2.02
CA ARG A 11 -10.51 -2.20 2.72
C ARG A 11 -10.51 -2.46 4.22
N HIS A 12 -10.03 -1.49 4.98
CA HIS A 12 -10.01 -1.59 6.43
C HIS A 12 -10.24 -0.23 7.10
N GLN A 13 -10.99 -0.23 8.20
CA GLN A 13 -11.26 0.96 9.01
C GLN A 13 -10.32 0.95 10.22
N PHE A 14 -9.69 2.08 10.50
CA PHE A 14 -8.87 2.29 11.68
C PHE A 14 -9.55 3.23 12.66
N THR A 15 -9.37 2.99 13.96
CA THR A 15 -9.95 3.79 15.05
C THR A 15 -9.27 5.15 15.21
N ASN A 16 -7.98 5.24 14.88
CA ASN A 16 -7.19 6.45 15.05
C ASN A 16 -6.03 6.55 14.03
N ALA A 17 -5.49 7.75 13.87
CA ALA A 17 -4.44 8.05 12.89
C ALA A 17 -3.10 7.34 13.19
N GLY A 18 -2.78 7.12 14.47
CA GLY A 18 -1.55 6.43 14.88
C GLY A 18 -1.57 4.96 14.49
N ALA A 19 -2.67 4.27 14.78
CA ALA A 19 -2.86 2.87 14.41
C ALA A 19 -2.88 2.68 12.88
N ARG A 20 -3.55 3.58 12.16
CA ARG A 20 -3.50 3.62 10.68
C ARG A 20 -2.07 3.78 10.16
N ARG A 21 -1.28 4.68 10.75
CA ARG A 21 0.11 4.90 10.34
C ARG A 21 0.95 3.65 10.56
N ALA A 22 0.91 3.07 11.76
CA ALA A 22 1.65 1.84 12.07
C ALA A 22 1.28 0.69 11.12
N ALA A 23 -0.02 0.53 10.83
CA ALA A 23 -0.51 -0.45 9.87
C ALA A 23 0.06 -0.24 8.47
N LEU A 24 0.09 1.01 7.99
CA LEU A 24 0.60 1.35 6.66
C LEU A 24 2.12 1.24 6.55
N GLU A 25 2.87 1.55 7.61
CA GLU A 25 4.32 1.35 7.69
C GLU A 25 4.66 -0.14 7.62
N GLN A 26 4.01 -0.97 8.44
CA GLN A 26 4.20 -2.42 8.45
C GLN A 26 3.73 -3.06 7.13
N ALA A 27 2.63 -2.57 6.55
CA ALA A 27 2.17 -2.97 5.22
C ALA A 27 3.20 -2.65 4.14
N GLY A 28 3.80 -1.46 4.18
CA GLY A 28 4.88 -1.07 3.29
C GLY A 28 6.07 -2.03 3.36
N ASP A 29 6.54 -2.34 4.57
CA ASP A 29 7.63 -3.29 4.81
C ASP A 29 7.28 -4.71 4.31
N ALA A 30 6.03 -5.17 4.53
CA ALA A 30 5.57 -6.47 4.07
C ALA A 30 5.54 -6.56 2.54
N ILE A 31 5.06 -5.51 1.85
CA ILE A 31 5.04 -5.44 0.39
C ILE A 31 6.47 -5.44 -0.16
N VAL A 32 7.36 -4.63 0.43
CA VAL A 32 8.77 -4.57 0.05
C VAL A 32 9.47 -5.91 0.21
N LYS A 33 9.18 -6.64 1.29
CA LYS A 33 9.72 -7.98 1.52
C LYS A 33 9.17 -9.01 0.54
N ALA A 34 7.89 -8.91 0.18
CA ALA A 34 7.25 -9.80 -0.78
C ALA A 34 7.72 -9.55 -2.23
N LEU A 35 8.22 -8.33 -2.53
CA LEU A 35 8.65 -7.89 -3.85
C LEU A 35 10.10 -7.34 -3.80
N PRO A 36 11.11 -8.20 -3.56
CA PRO A 36 12.50 -7.75 -3.39
C PRO A 36 13.09 -7.09 -4.64
N ASP A 37 12.62 -7.48 -5.83
CA ASP A 37 13.05 -6.94 -7.13
C ASP A 37 12.17 -5.76 -7.62
N ALA A 38 11.32 -5.21 -6.75
CA ALA A 38 10.56 -4.00 -7.02
C ALA A 38 11.47 -2.79 -7.17
N ALA A 39 11.93 -2.59 -8.41
CA ALA A 39 12.73 -1.46 -8.86
C ALA A 39 12.03 -0.10 -8.66
N ASN A 40 10.77 -0.10 -8.23
CA ASN A 40 9.93 1.08 -8.10
C ASN A 40 9.03 0.97 -6.87
N ARG A 41 9.55 1.39 -5.71
CA ARG A 41 8.77 1.59 -4.49
C ARG A 41 8.38 3.06 -4.45
N PHE A 42 7.13 3.38 -4.77
CA PHE A 42 6.64 4.75 -4.73
C PHE A 42 5.59 4.89 -3.63
N ALA A 43 5.99 5.41 -2.48
CA ALA A 43 5.04 6.03 -1.58
C ALA A 43 4.79 7.45 -2.06
N ALA A 44 3.54 7.79 -2.35
CA ALA A 44 3.12 9.12 -2.77
C ALA A 44 1.99 9.57 -1.85
N ILE A 45 2.35 10.30 -0.81
CA ILE A 45 1.40 10.73 0.21
C ILE A 45 1.08 12.21 -0.02
N THR A 46 -0.18 12.53 -0.30
CA THR A 46 -0.58 13.81 -0.90
C THR A 46 -1.38 14.67 0.05
N LYS A 47 -0.81 15.66 0.75
CA LYS A 47 -1.64 16.78 1.25
C LYS A 47 -1.73 17.86 0.16
N ALA A 48 -2.76 17.73 -0.69
CA ALA A 48 -3.20 18.71 -1.70
C ALA A 48 -2.27 19.02 -2.90
N SER A 49 -0.98 18.70 -2.89
CA SER A 49 -0.14 18.75 -4.12
C SER A 49 0.95 17.70 -4.06
N SER A 50 1.07 16.93 -5.14
CA SER A 50 2.05 15.88 -5.40
C SER A 50 3.46 16.45 -5.55
N THR A 51 4.37 16.24 -4.59
CA THR A 51 5.78 16.65 -4.80
C THR A 51 6.88 15.74 -4.25
N ALA A 52 6.60 14.56 -3.69
CA ALA A 52 7.65 13.59 -3.41
C ALA A 52 7.25 12.21 -3.92
N LYS A 53 7.67 11.89 -5.16
CA LYS A 53 7.95 10.48 -5.46
C LYS A 53 9.24 10.18 -4.72
N SER A 54 9.15 9.46 -3.61
CA SER A 54 10.35 8.88 -3.00
C SER A 54 10.50 7.47 -3.53
N ASP A 55 11.72 7.10 -3.89
CA ASP A 55 12.09 5.71 -4.18
C ASP A 55 12.16 4.87 -2.87
N ASP A 56 12.17 5.54 -1.70
CA ASP A 56 12.10 4.92 -0.38
C ASP A 56 10.78 5.27 0.34
N LEU A 57 10.09 4.24 0.81
CA LEU A 57 8.80 4.35 1.48
C LEU A 57 8.88 5.10 2.83
N ARG A 58 10.00 4.98 3.57
CA ARG A 58 10.19 5.63 4.88
C ARG A 58 10.42 7.12 4.72
N ASP A 59 11.22 7.51 3.74
CA ASP A 59 11.44 8.93 3.42
C ASP A 59 10.13 9.63 3.03
N ALA A 60 9.24 8.93 2.32
CA ALA A 60 7.91 9.46 2.01
C ALA A 60 7.01 9.61 3.25
N TRP A 61 7.15 8.73 4.26
CA TRP A 61 6.45 8.84 5.54
C TRP A 61 7.03 9.94 6.44
N ASP A 62 8.34 10.11 6.45
CA ASP A 62 9.00 11.17 7.23
C ASP A 62 8.70 12.55 6.64
N ALA A 63 8.59 12.66 5.31
CA ALA A 63 8.29 13.93 4.63
C ALA A 63 6.91 14.53 4.96
N ILE A 64 5.97 13.73 5.47
CA ILE A 64 4.56 14.12 5.66
C ILE A 64 4.15 14.26 7.14
N GLY A 65 4.97 13.74 8.05
CA GLY A 65 4.75 13.78 9.50
C GLY A 65 3.48 13.05 9.98
N ASP A 66 3.23 13.10 11.30
CA ASP A 66 2.17 12.35 12.00
C ASP A 66 0.72 12.74 11.61
N GLY A 67 0.55 13.79 10.81
CA GLY A 67 -0.75 14.42 10.49
C GLY A 67 -1.21 14.25 9.04
N ALA A 68 -0.63 13.31 8.28
CA ALA A 68 -1.05 13.04 6.91
C ALA A 68 -2.46 12.46 6.89
N SER A 69 -3.42 13.28 6.47
CA SER A 69 -4.82 12.91 6.48
C SER A 69 -5.27 12.18 5.21
N LYS A 70 -4.46 12.25 4.16
CA LYS A 70 -4.64 11.51 2.92
C LYS A 70 -3.31 11.18 2.23
N GLY A 71 -3.27 10.12 1.45
CA GLY A 71 -2.07 9.61 0.78
C GLY A 71 -2.24 8.25 0.11
N HIS A 72 -1.18 7.77 -0.54
CA HIS A 72 -1.10 6.40 -1.01
C HIS A 72 0.31 5.82 -0.96
N ILE A 73 0.38 4.50 -0.81
CA ILE A 73 1.56 3.66 -0.98
C ILE A 73 1.36 2.89 -2.27
N HIS A 74 2.36 2.84 -3.14
CA HIS A 74 2.35 2.06 -4.37
C HIS A 74 3.69 1.37 -4.58
N VAL A 75 3.70 0.05 -4.57
CA VAL A 75 4.91 -0.76 -4.83
C VAL A 75 4.63 -1.72 -5.98
N PHE A 76 5.59 -1.90 -6.87
CA PHE A 76 5.47 -2.85 -7.97
C PHE A 76 6.81 -3.44 -8.41
N ASP A 77 6.81 -4.69 -8.91
CA ASP A 77 8.01 -5.51 -9.14
C ASP A 77 8.75 -5.32 -10.49
N GLY A 78 8.72 -4.12 -11.08
CA GLY A 78 9.48 -3.80 -12.31
C GLY A 78 8.61 -3.25 -13.44
N SER A 79 9.07 -3.37 -14.69
CA SER A 79 8.30 -2.96 -15.88
C SER A 79 8.04 -4.16 -16.80
N GLY A 80 6.81 -4.67 -16.86
CA GLY A 80 6.41 -5.83 -17.65
C GLY A 80 4.95 -6.31 -17.46
N GLU A 81 4.52 -7.26 -18.30
CA GLU A 81 3.14 -7.80 -18.30
C GLU A 81 2.85 -8.80 -17.15
N ASN A 82 3.87 -9.21 -16.39
CA ASN A 82 3.75 -10.12 -15.25
C ASN A 82 3.90 -9.41 -13.89
N GLU A 83 3.76 -8.08 -13.86
CA GLU A 83 4.02 -7.28 -12.67
C GLU A 83 3.07 -7.61 -11.51
N VAL A 84 3.62 -7.82 -10.32
CA VAL A 84 2.87 -7.70 -9.07
C VAL A 84 2.91 -6.27 -8.58
N ASN A 85 1.73 -5.74 -8.26
CA ASN A 85 1.53 -4.36 -7.87
C ASN A 85 0.58 -4.30 -6.67
N ALA A 86 1.03 -3.65 -5.60
CA ALA A 86 0.21 -3.35 -4.44
C ALA A 86 0.07 -1.84 -4.29
N ARG A 87 -1.17 -1.37 -4.18
CA ARG A 87 -1.49 0.03 -3.95
C ARG A 87 -2.44 0.16 -2.78
N LEU A 88 -2.09 1.01 -1.83
CA LEU A 88 -2.91 1.34 -0.66
C LEU A 88 -3.15 2.85 -0.67
N TRP A 89 -4.37 3.29 -0.41
CA TRP A 89 -4.76 4.69 -0.32
C TRP A 89 -5.55 4.94 0.96
N PHE A 90 -5.37 6.13 1.50
CA PHE A 90 -6.11 6.64 2.65
C PHE A 90 -6.51 8.07 2.34
N ASP A 91 -7.74 8.44 2.64
CA ASP A 91 -8.24 9.81 2.47
C ASP A 91 -9.25 10.09 3.58
N GLU A 92 -9.27 11.32 4.08
CA GLU A 92 -10.35 11.81 4.96
C GLU A 92 -11.72 11.70 4.27
N ALA A 93 -11.75 11.73 2.93
CA ALA A 93 -12.99 11.56 2.16
C ALA A 93 -13.56 10.13 2.16
N PHE A 94 -12.79 9.09 2.55
CA PHE A 94 -13.22 7.68 2.47
C PHE A 94 -13.98 7.18 3.70
N GLU A 95 -14.52 8.08 4.51
CA GLU A 95 -14.86 7.87 5.93
C GLU A 95 -13.57 7.94 6.77
N ASN A 96 -13.50 8.89 7.70
CA ASN A 96 -12.29 9.16 8.50
C ASN A 96 -11.68 7.86 9.03
N GLY A 97 -10.44 7.56 8.62
CA GLY A 97 -9.70 6.39 9.09
C GLY A 97 -9.77 5.15 8.21
N VAL A 98 -10.43 5.19 7.04
CA VAL A 98 -10.40 4.08 6.08
C VAL A 98 -9.10 4.06 5.27
N VAL A 99 -8.49 2.88 5.19
CA VAL A 99 -7.52 2.50 4.15
C VAL A 99 -8.22 1.61 3.15
N GLN A 100 -7.98 1.84 1.87
CA GLN A 100 -8.45 1.01 0.78
C GLN A 100 -7.28 0.69 -0.13
N GLY A 101 -7.33 -0.41 -0.87
CA GLY A 101 -6.19 -0.87 -1.62
C GLY A 101 -6.51 -1.94 -2.64
N TYR A 102 -5.50 -2.36 -3.39
CA TYR A 102 -5.51 -3.61 -4.11
C TYR A 102 -4.12 -4.24 -4.18
N VAL A 103 -4.10 -5.54 -4.37
CA VAL A 103 -2.96 -6.32 -4.86
C VAL A 103 -3.37 -6.91 -6.21
N ARG A 104 -2.53 -6.75 -7.22
CA ARG A 104 -2.76 -7.35 -8.55
C ARG A 104 -1.50 -7.97 -9.10
N GLY A 105 -1.66 -8.94 -10.00
CA GLY A 105 -0.54 -9.58 -10.70
C GLY A 105 -0.96 -10.80 -11.52
N ALA A 106 0.00 -11.40 -12.22
CA ALA A 106 -0.21 -12.58 -13.05
C ALA A 106 -0.23 -13.90 -12.26
N ASP A 107 0.44 -13.96 -11.11
CA ASP A 107 0.42 -15.12 -10.22
C ASP A 107 -0.64 -14.96 -9.11
N LYS A 108 -1.67 -15.82 -9.16
CA LYS A 108 -2.74 -15.83 -8.17
C LYS A 108 -2.26 -16.11 -6.75
N ALA A 109 -1.31 -17.03 -6.58
CA ALA A 109 -0.82 -17.42 -5.26
C ALA A 109 -0.06 -16.25 -4.62
N GLN A 110 0.81 -15.60 -5.39
CA GLN A 110 1.53 -14.42 -4.93
C GLN A 110 0.58 -13.26 -4.57
N VAL A 111 -0.45 -13.03 -5.39
CA VAL A 111 -1.49 -12.01 -5.12
C VAL A 111 -2.28 -12.34 -3.85
N ASP A 112 -2.69 -13.60 -3.67
CA ASP A 112 -3.44 -14.04 -2.50
C ASP A 112 -2.61 -13.98 -1.21
N GLU A 113 -1.35 -14.42 -1.25
CA GLU A 113 -0.44 -14.39 -0.11
C GLU A 113 -0.15 -12.96 0.35
N LEU A 114 0.14 -12.05 -0.60
CA LEU A 114 0.38 -10.65 -0.28
C LEU A 114 -0.90 -9.97 0.23
N ALA A 115 -2.05 -10.22 -0.39
CA ALA A 115 -3.32 -9.68 0.10
C ALA A 115 -3.65 -10.17 1.51
N ALA A 116 -3.47 -11.47 1.80
CA ALA A 116 -3.70 -12.03 3.13
C ALA A 116 -2.74 -11.47 4.18
N ALA A 117 -1.46 -11.27 3.83
CA ALA A 117 -0.50 -10.63 4.72
C ALA A 117 -0.91 -9.19 5.06
N LEU A 118 -1.40 -8.44 4.07
CA LEU A 118 -1.88 -7.07 4.26
C LEU A 118 -3.15 -7.01 5.11
N GLU A 119 -4.11 -7.91 4.89
CA GLU A 119 -5.30 -8.01 5.72
C GLU A 119 -4.98 -8.34 7.18
N ALA A 120 -4.03 -9.25 7.42
CA ALA A 120 -3.58 -9.60 8.76
C ALA A 120 -2.96 -8.39 9.49
N ILE A 121 -2.10 -7.63 8.80
CA ILE A 121 -1.51 -6.39 9.34
C ILE A 121 -2.61 -5.38 9.67
N PHE A 122 -3.55 -5.15 8.75
CA PHE A 122 -4.62 -4.19 9.01
C PHE A 122 -5.49 -4.60 10.19
N ALA A 123 -5.84 -5.88 10.31
CA ALA A 123 -6.63 -6.39 11.42
C ALA A 123 -5.91 -6.28 12.77
N GLU A 124 -4.57 -6.48 12.81
CA GLU A 124 -3.75 -6.30 14.01
C GLU A 124 -3.81 -4.87 14.55
N HIS A 125 -3.85 -3.89 13.66
CA HIS A 125 -3.81 -2.46 14.00
C HIS A 125 -5.19 -1.77 14.06
N ALA A 126 -6.29 -2.48 13.79
CA ALA A 126 -7.61 -1.87 13.71
C ALA A 126 -8.32 -1.63 15.06
N ALA A 127 -7.69 -2.03 16.17
CA ALA A 127 -8.25 -1.92 17.52
C ALA A 127 -8.38 -0.47 18.04
#